data_AF-A0A919LQR3-F1
#
_entry.id   AF-A0A919LQR3-F1
#
_cell.length_a   1.000
_cell.length_b   1.000
_cell.length_c   1.000
_cell.angle_alpha   90.00
_cell.angle_beta   90.00
_cell.angle_gamma   90.00
#
_symmetry.space_group_name_H-M   'P 1'
#
loop_
_entity.id
_entity.type
_entity.pdbx_description
1 polymer ?
#
loop_
_entity_poly.entity_id
_entity_poly.type
_entity_poly.pdbx_seq_one_letter_code
_entity_poly.pdbx_strand_id
1 'polypeptide(L)' 'MTTETQMTHRTYDLVSLLYHTLKESATLEMYIEDARKAGDDELSGFLQSIQAEDGDRVRRAEQMLTGRLQGGG' A
#
# COMPACT_ATOMS: atom_id res chain seq x y z
N MET A 1 -31.48 3.70 -5.65
CA MET A 1 -30.43 4.68 -5.28
C MET A 1 -29.46 4.04 -4.29
N THR A 2 -28.63 3.08 -4.72
CA THR A 2 -27.71 2.36 -3.80
C THR A 2 -26.38 1.95 -4.44
N THR A 3 -26.34 1.79 -5.75
CA THR A 3 -25.14 1.34 -6.47
C THR A 3 -24.05 2.40 -6.58
N GLU A 4 -24.43 3.67 -6.80
CA GLU A 4 -23.49 4.78 -6.99
C GLU A 4 -22.72 5.11 -5.70
N THR A 5 -23.41 5.20 -4.56
CA THR A 5 -22.78 5.42 -3.24
C THR A 5 -21.87 4.26 -2.84
N GLN A 6 -22.24 3.01 -3.13
CA GLN A 6 -21.39 1.84 -2.88
C GLN A 6 -20.14 1.80 -3.78
N MET A 7 -20.23 2.31 -5.02
CA MET A 7 -19.07 2.45 -5.91
C MET A 7 -18.11 3.50 -5.37
N THR A 8 -18.61 4.67 -4.96
CA THR A 8 -17.81 5.74 -4.37
C THR A 8 -17.09 5.31 -3.09
N HIS A 9 -17.77 4.59 -2.19
CA HIS A 9 -17.15 4.09 -0.96
C HIS A 9 -15.98 3.14 -1.26
N ARG A 10 -16.18 2.17 -2.18
CA ARG A 10 -15.13 1.21 -2.53
C ARG A 10 -13.92 1.89 -3.19
N THR A 11 -14.14 2.93 -4.01
CA THR A 11 -13.05 3.72 -4.60
C THR A 11 -12.30 4.53 -3.54
N TYR A 12 -13.02 5.15 -2.61
CA TYR A 12 -12.44 5.83 -1.45
C TYR A 12 -11.60 4.87 -0.60
N ASP A 13 -12.09 3.64 -0.35
CA ASP A 13 -11.36 2.63 0.42
C ASP A 13 -10.01 2.27 -0.22
N LEU A 14 -9.96 2.13 -1.56
CA LEU A 14 -8.71 1.86 -2.28
C LEU A 14 -7.74 3.03 -2.22
N VAL A 15 -8.22 4.26 -2.41
CA VAL A 15 -7.37 5.46 -2.34
C VAL A 15 -6.82 5.64 -0.92
N SER A 16 -7.65 5.41 0.10
CA SER A 16 -7.23 5.47 1.50
C SER A 16 -6.18 4.41 1.83
N LEU A 17 -6.37 3.17 1.36
CA LEU A 17 -5.37 2.10 1.50
C LEU A 17 -4.03 2.50 0.86
N LEU A 18 -4.05 2.95 -0.39
CA LEU A 18 -2.85 3.37 -1.13
C LEU A 18 -2.08 4.48 -0.40
N TYR A 19 -2.79 5.48 0.13
CA TYR A 19 -2.19 6.56 0.90
C TYR A 19 -1.50 6.07 2.18
N HIS A 20 -2.14 5.17 2.94
CA HIS A 20 -1.56 4.64 4.18
C HIS A 20 -0.36 3.73 3.90
N THR A 21 -0.42 2.88 2.88
CA THR A 21 0.70 2.01 2.51
C THR A 21 1.92 2.82 2.02
N LEU A 22 1.71 3.90 1.25
CA LEU A 22 2.80 4.79 0.86
C LEU A 22 3.46 5.45 2.08
N LYS A 23 2.64 5.89 3.05
CA LYS A 23 3.13 6.49 4.30
C LYS A 23 3.89 5.47 5.17
N GLU A 24 3.39 4.23 5.23
CA GLU A 24 4.05 3.12 5.92
C GLU A 24 5.40 2.79 5.27
N SER A 25 5.47 2.71 3.93
CA SER A 25 6.72 2.48 3.20
C SER A 25 7.81 3.51 3.55
N ALA A 26 7.46 4.80 3.65
CA ALA A 26 8.41 5.83 4.06
C ALA A 26 8.93 5.63 5.50
N THR A 27 8.09 5.07 6.37
CA THR A 27 8.48 4.76 7.76
C THR A 27 9.36 3.51 7.82
N LEU A 28 9.05 2.48 7.01
CA LEU A 28 9.84 1.26 6.87
C LEU A 28 11.26 1.55 6.38
N GLU A 29 11.45 2.48 5.44
CA GLU A 29 12.79 2.86 4.97
C GLU A 29 13.70 3.34 6.11
N MET A 30 13.16 4.17 7.01
CA MET A 30 13.89 4.65 8.18
C MET A 30 14.24 3.49 9.13
N TYR A 31 13.29 2.59 9.42
CA TYR A 31 13.54 1.45 10.30
C TYR A 31 14.52 0.43 9.73
N ILE A 32 14.49 0.20 8.40
CA ILE A 32 15.46 -0.65 7.70
C ILE A 32 16.86 -0.06 7.87
N GLU A 33 17.01 1.25 7.70
CA GLU A 33 18.30 1.93 7.83
C GLU A 33 18.82 1.90 9.28
N ASP A 34 17.93 2.09 10.27
CA ASP A 34 18.30 1.99 11.68
C ASP A 34 18.73 0.56 12.06
N ALA A 35 18.02 -0.46 11.58
CA ALA A 35 18.39 -1.87 11.78
C ALA A 35 19.76 -2.19 11.14
N ARG A 36 20.01 -1.70 9.92
CA ARG A 36 21.31 -1.85 9.24
C ARG A 36 22.44 -1.18 10.01
N LYS A 37 22.23 0.04 10.52
CA LYS A 37 23.23 0.75 11.34
C LYS A 37 23.52 0.03 12.66
N ALA A 38 22.53 -0.66 13.21
CA ALA A 38 22.69 -1.49 14.41
C ALA A 38 23.35 -2.86 14.13
N GLY A 39 23.51 -3.26 12.86
CA GLY A 39 23.98 -4.59 12.48
C GLY A 39 22.94 -5.70 12.72
N ASP A 40 21.66 -5.35 12.78
CA ASP A 40 20.55 -6.29 12.95
C ASP A 40 20.03 -6.75 11.57
N ASP A 41 20.73 -7.72 11.00
CA ASP A 41 20.42 -8.27 9.67
C ASP A 41 19.06 -8.99 9.64
N GLU A 42 18.64 -9.61 10.76
CA GLU A 42 17.36 -10.30 10.86
C GLU A 42 16.20 -9.30 10.80
N LEU A 43 16.25 -8.24 11.61
CA LEU A 43 15.23 -7.20 11.60
C LEU A 43 15.20 -6.45 10.27
N SER A 44 16.36 -6.10 9.71
CA SER A 44 16.41 -5.40 8.42
C SER A 44 15.82 -6.24 7.29
N GLY A 45 16.08 -7.55 7.27
CA GLY A 45 15.50 -8.49 6.31
C GLY A 45 13.97 -8.63 6.46
N PHE A 46 13.48 -8.71 7.69
CA PHE A 46 12.04 -8.75 7.97
C PHE A 46 11.32 -7.46 7.52
N LEU A 47 11.89 -6.29 7.82
CA LEU A 47 11.30 -5.01 7.41
C LEU A 47 11.31 -4.84 5.88
N GLN A 48 12.35 -5.32 5.21
CA GLN A 48 12.41 -5.37 3.75
C GLN A 48 11.33 -6.29 3.15
N SER A 49 11.04 -7.44 3.77
CA SER A 49 9.98 -8.31 3.27
C SER A 49 8.60 -7.66 3.39
N ILE A 50 8.34 -6.94 4.49
CA ILE A 50 7.10 -6.15 4.63
C ILE A 50 7.00 -5.11 3.51
N GLN A 51 8.07 -4.34 3.28
CA GLN A 51 8.09 -3.31 2.23
C GLN A 51 7.82 -3.89 0.84
N ALA A 52 8.36 -5.09 0.54
CA ALA A 52 8.11 -5.78 -0.72
C ALA A 52 6.64 -6.21 -0.87
N GLU A 53 6.05 -6.78 0.19
CA GLU A 53 4.65 -7.18 0.23
C GLU A 53 3.70 -5.98 0.05
N ASP A 54 4.04 -4.84 0.66
CA ASP A 54 3.30 -3.60 0.51
C ASP A 54 3.32 -3.10 -0.92
N GLY A 55 4.47 -3.18 -1.60
CA GLY A 55 4.57 -2.91 -3.04
C GLY A 55 3.63 -3.78 -3.88
N ASP A 56 3.53 -5.07 -3.57
CA ASP A 56 2.58 -5.99 -4.23
C ASP A 56 1.11 -5.66 -3.93
N ARG A 57 0.80 -5.21 -2.72
CA ARG A 57 -0.55 -4.79 -2.32
C ARG A 57 -0.94 -3.50 -3.06
N VAL A 58 -0.03 -2.52 -3.13
CA VAL A 58 -0.22 -1.25 -3.85
C VAL A 58 -0.51 -1.51 -5.33
N ARG A 59 0.32 -2.31 -6.01
CA ARG A 59 0.11 -2.62 -7.44
C ARG A 59 -1.25 -3.25 -7.72
N ARG A 60 -1.69 -4.18 -6.86
CA ARG A 60 -3.03 -4.80 -6.98
C ARG A 60 -4.14 -3.78 -6.75
N ALA A 61 -4.02 -2.92 -5.74
CA ALA A 61 -4.99 -1.87 -5.46
C ALA A 61 -5.09 -0.85 -6.61
N GLU A 62 -3.97 -0.46 -7.21
CA GLU A 62 -3.93 0.40 -8.41
C GLU A 62 -4.67 -0.24 -9.59
N GLN A 63 -4.41 -1.52 -9.88
CA GLN A 63 -5.12 -2.25 -10.94
C GLN A 63 -6.64 -2.29 -10.72
N MET A 64 -7.07 -2.52 -9.47
CA MET A 64 -8.50 -2.50 -9.11
C MET A 64 -9.10 -1.11 -9.28
N LEU A 65 -8.36 -0.05 -8.94
CA LEU A 65 -8.80 1.33 -9.10
C LEU A 65 -8.93 1.70 -10.57
N THR A 66 -7.92 1.39 -11.40
CA THR A 66 -7.95 1.60 -12.84
C THR A 66 -9.13 0.91 -13.50
N GLY A 67 -9.40 -0.36 -13.16
CA GLY A 67 -10.55 -1.09 -13.69
C GLY A 67 -11.90 -0.45 -13.34
N ARG A 68 -12.03 0.12 -12.13
CA ARG A 68 -13.25 0.83 -11.70
C ARG A 68 -13.44 2.17 -12.38
N LEU A 69 -12.34 2.88 -12.66
CA LEU A 69 -12.38 4.15 -13.39
C LEU A 69 -12.71 3.96 -14.88
N GLN A 70 -12.24 2.86 -15.48
CA GLN A 70 -12.50 2.53 -16.89
C GLN A 70 -13.88 1.90 -17.13
N GLY A 71 -14.40 1.12 -16.17
CA GLY A 71 -15.73 0.49 -16.25
C GLY A 71 -16.90 1.35 -15.75
N GLY A 72 -16.63 2.59 -15.34
CA GLY A 72 -17.62 3.55 -14.84
C GLY A 72 -18.12 4.57 -15.88
N GLY A 73 -17.90 4.30 -17.17
CA GLY A 73 -18.39 5.11 -18.31
C GLY A 73 -19.67 4.56 -18.91
#